data_AF-A0A9D9VH34-F1
#
_entry.id   AF-A0A9D9VH34-F1
#
_cell.length_a   1.000
_cell.length_b   1.000
_cell.length_c   1.000
_cell.angle_alpha   90.00
_cell.angle_beta   90.00
_cell.angle_gamma   90.00
#
_symmetry.space_group_name_H-M   'P 1'
#
loop_
_entity.id
_entity.type
_entity.pdbx_description
1 polymer ?
#
loop_
_entity_poly.entity_id
_entity_poly.type
_entity_poly.pdbx_seq_one_letter_code
_entity_poly.pdbx_strand_id
1 'polypeptide(L)'
;MSRSSREPAKRLNATVFIFPVLMGLIGWFVMSRTVSMPTNTSSAVSSSVLSDSASSTSILFGRARPTSDRDEKFVYDVEAQTLKATSTERGWRVSKAAMASLSQRTEGGVWILGTTEWSVSLRDARGRAYQDPSFLGAFDATHFAVVAITSDRRVILSVARTGAIREIANVSEATTPLSVQDGKVWLVELPLQEGIEMSPVGPSSVWSLAMDGATSTRVLDERVNTIVTNVVAQGSNVVFTSDVPDMRWLRGGALSEPVTGKSLGWTSGQRLVFVQKNKLCMASSPQSSQCGPEAPVGLVLAEFVP
;
A
#
# COMPACT_ATOMS: atom_id res chain seq x y z
N MET A 1 31.87 22.04 48.51
CA MET A 1 31.96 23.34 47.82
C MET A 1 31.59 23.09 46.36
N SER A 2 30.73 23.83 45.65
CA SER A 2 29.86 24.97 46.00
C SER A 2 28.57 24.93 45.16
N ARG A 3 27.49 25.50 45.71
CA ARG A 3 26.33 26.15 45.03
C ARG A 3 26.78 26.92 43.75
N SER A 4 25.97 27.22 42.72
CA SER A 4 24.54 27.60 42.59
C SER A 4 24.16 27.62 41.06
N SER A 5 22.95 27.86 40.53
CA SER A 5 21.60 28.20 41.05
C SER A 5 20.47 27.86 40.03
N ARG A 6 19.23 27.91 40.53
CA ARG A 6 17.87 28.09 39.92
C ARG A 6 17.80 29.00 38.67
N GLU A 7 17.04 28.69 37.60
CA GLU A 7 15.55 28.77 37.45
C GLU A 7 14.94 30.21 37.55
N PRO A 8 13.73 30.52 37.01
CA PRO A 8 13.03 30.01 35.82
C PRO A 8 12.20 31.08 35.04
N ALA A 9 11.32 30.62 34.13
CA ALA A 9 10.08 31.30 33.65
C ALA A 9 10.24 32.41 32.58
N LYS A 10 9.21 32.83 31.81
CA LYS A 10 7.74 32.79 32.01
C LYS A 10 6.99 32.67 30.66
N ARG A 11 5.77 32.11 30.68
CA ARG A 11 4.83 32.12 29.53
C ARG A 11 4.29 33.52 29.26
N LEU A 12 3.82 33.77 28.03
CA LEU A 12 2.71 34.69 27.77
C LEU A 12 1.89 34.23 26.56
N ASN A 13 0.59 34.03 26.77
CA ASN A 13 -0.39 33.85 25.70
C ASN A 13 -0.74 35.23 25.11
N ALA A 14 -1.03 35.30 23.82
CA ALA A 14 -1.79 36.41 23.23
C ALA A 14 -2.71 35.88 22.12
N THR A 15 -3.94 35.54 22.51
CA THR A 15 -5.04 35.28 21.57
C THR A 15 -5.44 36.61 20.92
N VAL A 16 -5.52 36.67 19.59
CA VAL A 16 -6.18 37.78 18.89
C VAL A 16 -7.19 37.22 17.89
N PHE A 17 -8.46 37.31 18.26
CA PHE A 17 -9.59 37.19 17.34
C PHE A 17 -9.67 38.45 16.48
N ILE A 18 -9.88 38.31 15.17
CA ILE A 18 -10.44 39.37 14.31
C ILE A 18 -11.52 38.75 13.42
N PHE A 19 -12.78 39.08 13.70
CA PHE A 19 -13.92 38.88 12.78
C PHE A 19 -14.05 40.11 11.86
N PRO A 20 -14.74 40.00 10.70
CA PRO A 20 -14.66 40.98 9.63
C PRO A 20 -15.51 42.23 9.87
N VAL A 21 -15.09 43.36 9.28
CA VAL A 21 -15.87 44.61 9.25
C VAL A 21 -16.77 44.62 8.01
N LEU A 22 -18.03 45.01 8.23
CA LEU A 22 -19.08 45.10 7.22
C LEU A 22 -19.17 46.52 6.62
N MET A 23 -19.12 46.63 5.29
CA MET A 23 -19.52 47.75 4.43
C MET A 23 -19.89 47.15 3.07
N GLY A 24 -20.91 47.54 2.31
CA GLY A 24 -21.88 48.64 2.43
C GLY A 24 -22.29 49.09 1.01
N LEU A 25 -23.51 49.64 0.82
CA LEU A 25 -24.20 49.99 -0.46
C LEU A 25 -24.92 48.79 -1.11
N ILE A 26 -26.24 48.74 -1.33
CA ILE A 26 -27.32 49.73 -1.60
C ILE A 26 -27.25 50.37 -2.99
N GLY A 27 -28.21 49.98 -3.85
CA GLY A 27 -28.59 50.63 -5.11
C GLY A 27 -30.08 50.37 -5.39
N TRP A 28 -30.80 51.41 -5.85
CA TRP A 28 -32.26 51.44 -5.99
C TRP A 28 -32.82 50.45 -7.03
N PHE A 29 -34.00 49.81 -6.84
CA PHE A 29 -35.37 50.36 -6.80
C PHE A 29 -35.86 50.89 -8.17
N VAL A 30 -36.63 50.07 -8.90
CA VAL A 30 -37.68 50.53 -9.82
C VAL A 30 -38.92 49.67 -9.56
N MET A 31 -40.03 50.32 -9.20
CA MET A 31 -41.34 49.67 -9.13
C MET A 31 -41.99 49.62 -10.52
N SER A 32 -42.71 48.54 -10.79
CA SER A 32 -43.85 48.56 -11.72
C SER A 32 -44.95 47.65 -11.18
N ARG A 33 -45.96 48.29 -10.57
CA ARG A 33 -47.30 47.73 -10.31
C ARG A 33 -48.10 47.80 -11.64
N THR A 34 -49.11 46.99 -11.97
CA THR A 34 -49.99 46.15 -11.13
C THR A 34 -50.82 45.14 -11.97
N VAL A 35 -51.34 44.09 -11.29
CA VAL A 35 -52.57 43.31 -11.58
C VAL A 35 -52.64 42.40 -12.84
N SER A 36 -52.77 41.10 -12.58
CA SER A 36 -53.90 40.25 -13.04
C SER A 36 -54.00 38.99 -12.15
N MET A 37 -55.21 38.44 -12.00
CA MET A 37 -55.56 37.33 -11.08
C MET A 37 -55.46 35.93 -11.76
N PRO A 38 -55.63 34.80 -11.04
CA PRO A 38 -54.89 33.56 -11.33
C PRO A 38 -55.60 32.57 -12.27
N THR A 39 -55.06 31.34 -12.28
CA THR A 39 -55.48 30.10 -12.98
C THR A 39 -55.08 29.98 -14.46
N ASN A 40 -53.98 29.27 -14.70
CA ASN A 40 -54.14 27.90 -15.22
C ASN A 40 -52.96 26.99 -14.88
N THR A 41 -53.30 25.74 -14.58
CA THR A 41 -52.38 24.60 -14.44
C THR A 41 -51.55 24.42 -15.71
N SER A 42 -50.22 24.41 -15.57
CA SER A 42 -49.30 23.93 -16.60
C SER A 42 -48.05 23.41 -15.91
N SER A 43 -47.74 22.14 -16.16
CA SER A 43 -46.72 21.38 -15.45
C SER A 43 -45.33 21.97 -15.65
N ALA A 44 -44.86 22.76 -14.68
CA ALA A 44 -43.44 23.08 -14.56
C ALA A 44 -42.72 21.78 -14.20
N VAL A 45 -42.12 21.15 -15.22
CA VAL A 45 -41.20 20.03 -15.07
C VAL A 45 -40.22 20.40 -13.98
N SER A 46 -40.24 19.65 -12.88
CA SER A 46 -39.18 19.73 -11.87
C SER A 46 -37.93 19.20 -12.53
N SER A 47 -37.16 20.11 -13.14
CA SER A 47 -35.75 19.90 -13.37
C SER A 47 -35.10 19.84 -11.99
N SER A 48 -35.23 18.66 -11.35
CA SER A 48 -34.23 18.22 -10.40
C SER A 48 -32.91 18.33 -11.14
N VAL A 49 -32.16 19.38 -10.82
CA VAL A 49 -30.71 19.32 -10.95
C VAL A 49 -30.34 18.14 -10.08
N LEU A 50 -30.23 16.97 -10.73
CA LEU A 50 -29.35 15.93 -10.27
C LEU A 50 -28.03 16.64 -10.13
N SER A 51 -27.68 16.97 -8.90
CA SER A 51 -26.29 17.12 -8.53
C SER A 51 -25.68 15.80 -8.98
N ASP A 52 -24.98 15.82 -10.12
CA ASP A 52 -24.13 14.71 -10.51
C ASP A 52 -23.28 14.44 -9.28
N SER A 53 -23.53 13.28 -8.67
CA SER A 53 -22.70 12.79 -7.59
C SER A 53 -21.38 12.42 -8.24
N ALA A 54 -20.52 13.44 -8.41
CA ALA A 54 -19.13 13.27 -8.76
C ALA A 54 -18.59 12.22 -7.78
N SER A 55 -18.24 11.06 -8.32
CA SER A 55 -17.76 9.93 -7.52
C SER A 55 -16.41 10.35 -6.97
N SER A 56 -16.42 10.95 -5.79
CA SER A 56 -15.27 11.59 -5.15
C SER A 56 -14.23 10.53 -4.85
N THR A 57 -13.37 10.29 -5.84
CA THR A 57 -12.48 9.12 -5.89
C THR A 57 -11.61 9.13 -4.64
N SER A 58 -11.78 8.09 -3.81
CA SER A 58 -11.25 8.07 -2.44
C SER A 58 -10.27 6.93 -2.24
N ILE A 59 -9.02 7.28 -1.93
CA ILE A 59 -7.97 6.28 -1.68
C ILE A 59 -7.81 6.10 -0.17
N LEU A 60 -7.92 4.86 0.30
CA LEU A 60 -7.77 4.52 1.71
C LEU A 60 -6.34 4.07 2.01
N PHE A 61 -5.74 4.71 2.99
CA PHE A 61 -4.48 4.30 3.59
C PHE A 61 -4.65 4.05 5.08
N GLY A 62 -3.69 3.38 5.68
CA GLY A 62 -3.57 3.40 7.13
C GLY A 62 -2.15 3.24 7.63
N ARG A 63 -2.01 3.53 8.93
CA ARG A 63 -0.73 3.49 9.64
C ARG A 63 -0.90 2.69 10.93
N ALA A 64 0.10 1.87 11.22
CA ALA A 64 0.15 1.11 12.45
C ALA A 64 0.60 2.00 13.60
N ARG A 65 -0.03 1.86 14.77
CA ARG A 65 0.45 2.47 16.01
C ARG A 65 0.75 1.36 17.04
N PRO A 66 1.95 0.73 17.02
CA PRO A 66 2.27 -0.39 17.91
C PRO A 66 2.07 -0.08 19.41
N THR A 67 2.21 1.19 19.79
CA THR A 67 2.08 1.70 21.16
C THR A 67 0.68 2.25 21.52
N SER A 68 -0.28 2.34 20.58
CA SER A 68 -1.67 2.73 20.88
C SER A 68 -2.62 1.58 20.61
N ASP A 69 -3.64 1.47 21.44
CA ASP A 69 -4.83 0.63 21.28
C ASP A 69 -5.56 0.76 19.92
N ARG A 70 -5.32 1.85 19.18
CA ARG A 70 -5.98 2.14 17.89
C ARG A 70 -4.99 2.41 16.77
N ASP A 71 -5.36 1.98 15.57
CA ASP A 71 -4.66 2.35 14.33
C ASP A 71 -5.21 3.66 13.76
N GLU A 72 -4.54 4.18 12.73
CA GLU A 72 -5.01 5.34 11.97
C GLU A 72 -5.45 4.94 10.55
N LYS A 73 -6.55 5.55 10.11
CA LYS A 73 -7.10 5.52 8.75
C LYS A 73 -7.01 6.90 8.14
N PHE A 74 -6.49 6.97 6.93
CA PHE A 74 -6.43 8.19 6.14
C PHE A 74 -7.29 8.01 4.88
N VAL A 75 -8.20 8.93 4.66
CA VAL A 75 -8.99 9.03 3.42
C VAL A 75 -8.39 10.14 2.60
N TYR A 76 -7.86 9.80 1.42
CA TYR A 76 -7.39 10.77 0.44
C TYR A 76 -8.47 11.02 -0.60
N ASP A 77 -8.99 12.24 -0.60
CA ASP A 77 -9.87 12.75 -1.66
C ASP A 77 -8.99 13.23 -2.81
N VAL A 78 -9.09 12.55 -3.96
CA VAL A 78 -8.25 12.80 -5.15
C VAL A 78 -8.56 14.16 -5.79
N GLU A 79 -9.81 14.60 -5.77
CA GLU A 79 -10.27 15.82 -6.43
C GLU A 79 -9.98 17.05 -5.56
N ALA A 80 -10.33 16.98 -4.28
CA ALA A 80 -10.05 18.04 -3.31
C ALA A 80 -8.56 18.09 -2.89
N GLN A 81 -7.77 17.07 -3.24
CA GLN A 81 -6.39 16.86 -2.78
C GLN A 81 -6.23 16.93 -1.25
N THR A 82 -7.23 16.46 -0.50
CA THR A 82 -7.21 16.50 0.98
C THR A 82 -7.00 15.11 1.57
N LEU A 83 -6.18 15.03 2.63
CA LEU A 83 -5.96 13.80 3.40
C LEU A 83 -6.57 13.94 4.79
N LYS A 84 -7.66 13.22 5.06
CA LYS A 84 -8.37 13.26 6.35
C LYS A 84 -7.99 12.06 7.21
N ALA A 85 -7.44 12.31 8.40
CA ALA A 85 -7.05 11.27 9.36
C ALA A 85 -8.19 10.96 10.34
N THR A 86 -8.38 9.68 10.65
CA THR A 86 -9.34 9.16 11.62
C THR A 86 -8.72 8.02 12.43
N SER A 87 -9.13 7.86 13.69
CA SER A 87 -8.72 6.72 14.51
C SER A 87 -9.68 5.55 14.32
N THR A 88 -9.17 4.33 14.32
CA THR A 88 -9.88 3.10 13.95
C THR A 88 -9.35 1.89 14.71
N GLU A 89 -10.04 0.76 14.62
CA GLU A 89 -9.63 -0.47 15.30
C GLU A 89 -8.28 -1.00 14.78
N ARG A 90 -7.49 -1.64 15.64
CA ARG A 90 -6.21 -2.27 15.25
C ARG A 90 -6.46 -3.34 14.19
N GLY A 91 -5.63 -3.35 13.14
CA GLY A 91 -5.70 -4.38 12.09
C GLY A 91 -6.79 -4.18 11.04
N TRP A 92 -7.56 -3.09 11.09
CA TRP A 92 -8.65 -2.78 10.12
C TRP A 92 -8.25 -2.80 8.63
N ARG A 93 -6.95 -2.67 8.32
CA ARG A 93 -6.38 -2.65 6.96
C ARG A 93 -6.31 -4.02 6.30
N VAL A 94 -6.49 -5.08 7.08
CA VAL A 94 -6.28 -6.45 6.63
C VAL A 94 -7.51 -6.89 5.84
N SER A 95 -7.40 -6.90 4.50
CA SER A 95 -8.43 -7.51 3.64
C SER A 95 -8.66 -8.97 4.05
N LYS A 96 -9.86 -9.53 3.81
CA LYS A 96 -10.16 -10.92 4.23
C LYS A 96 -9.17 -11.97 3.69
N ALA A 97 -8.54 -11.71 2.54
CA ALA A 97 -7.47 -12.56 1.99
C ALA A 97 -6.11 -12.37 2.73
N ALA A 98 -5.83 -11.16 3.23
CA ALA A 98 -4.66 -10.86 4.06
C ALA A 98 -4.83 -11.30 5.54
N MET A 99 -6.02 -11.78 5.95
CA MET A 99 -6.23 -12.41 7.27
C MET A 99 -5.59 -13.80 7.39
N ALA A 100 -5.02 -14.32 6.30
CA ALA A 100 -4.19 -15.51 6.36
C ALA A 100 -2.95 -15.23 7.22
N SER A 101 -2.80 -15.99 8.29
CA SER A 101 -1.71 -15.87 9.26
C SER A 101 -1.03 -17.22 9.47
N LEU A 102 0.26 -17.17 9.79
CA LEU A 102 1.01 -18.34 10.24
C LEU A 102 1.02 -18.36 11.76
N SER A 103 0.67 -19.51 12.34
CA SER A 103 0.68 -19.74 13.78
C SER A 103 1.24 -21.12 14.09
N GLN A 104 1.93 -21.23 15.23
CA GLN A 104 2.37 -22.51 15.79
C GLN A 104 1.54 -22.74 17.06
N ARG A 105 0.76 -23.84 17.12
CA ARG A 105 -0.15 -24.10 18.26
C ARG A 105 0.58 -24.57 19.53
N THR A 106 1.79 -25.09 19.37
CA THR A 106 2.70 -25.52 20.44
C THR A 106 4.12 -25.19 20.02
N GLU A 107 5.00 -24.96 20.99
CA GLU A 107 6.45 -24.84 20.73
C GLU A 107 6.97 -26.12 20.04
N GLY A 108 7.73 -25.97 18.96
CA GLY A 108 8.16 -27.09 18.10
C GLY A 108 7.04 -27.81 17.34
N GLY A 109 5.80 -27.32 17.42
CA GLY A 109 4.64 -27.88 16.75
C GLY A 109 4.59 -27.61 15.25
N VAL A 110 3.59 -28.18 14.57
CA VAL A 110 3.38 -27.92 13.13
C VAL A 110 2.80 -26.53 12.93
N TRP A 111 3.39 -25.81 11.98
CA TRP A 111 2.91 -24.52 11.51
C TRP A 111 1.57 -24.66 10.79
N ILE A 112 0.67 -23.73 11.09
CA ILE A 112 -0.67 -23.67 10.53
C ILE A 112 -0.83 -22.35 9.80
N LEU A 113 -1.10 -22.44 8.50
CA LEU A 113 -1.60 -21.31 7.72
C LEU A 113 -3.12 -21.29 7.83
N GLY A 114 -3.71 -20.20 8.31
CA GLY A 114 -5.16 -20.12 8.45
C GLY A 114 -5.71 -18.71 8.52
N THR A 115 -7.02 -18.64 8.28
CA THR A 115 -7.87 -17.47 8.53
C THR A 115 -8.79 -17.78 9.73
N THR A 116 -9.77 -16.91 9.99
CA THR A 116 -10.85 -17.19 10.94
C THR A 116 -11.80 -18.30 10.49
N GLU A 117 -11.85 -18.65 9.19
CA GLU A 117 -12.80 -19.61 8.62
C GLU A 117 -12.21 -21.01 8.34
N TRP A 118 -10.89 -21.11 8.17
CA TRP A 118 -10.23 -22.35 7.72
C TRP A 118 -8.76 -22.35 8.11
N SER A 119 -8.15 -23.54 8.18
CA SER A 119 -6.73 -23.70 8.49
C SER A 119 -6.13 -24.94 7.85
N VAL A 120 -4.90 -24.83 7.36
CA VAL A 120 -4.11 -25.91 6.74
C VAL A 120 -2.83 -26.11 7.56
N SER A 121 -2.53 -27.37 7.89
CA SER A 121 -1.26 -27.75 8.53
C SER A 121 -0.17 -27.87 7.49
N LEU A 122 0.93 -27.14 7.66
CA LEU A 122 2.05 -27.13 6.72
C LEU A 122 2.92 -28.38 6.89
N ARG A 123 2.59 -29.42 6.11
CA ARG A 123 3.33 -30.68 6.04
C ARG A 123 3.66 -31.04 4.59
N ASP A 124 4.81 -31.68 4.39
CA ASP A 124 5.19 -32.24 3.09
C ASP A 124 4.37 -33.50 2.74
N ALA A 125 4.55 -34.03 1.53
CA ALA A 125 3.88 -35.25 1.07
C ALA A 125 4.21 -36.52 1.88
N ARG A 126 5.20 -36.47 2.78
CA ARG A 126 5.58 -37.54 3.72
C ARG A 126 5.05 -37.28 5.14
N GLY A 127 4.25 -36.22 5.33
CA GLY A 127 3.70 -35.81 6.61
C GLY A 127 4.68 -35.07 7.54
N ARG A 128 5.91 -34.77 7.10
CA ARG A 128 6.90 -34.02 7.89
C ARG A 128 6.52 -32.55 7.91
N ALA A 129 6.71 -31.86 9.03
CA ALA A 129 6.42 -30.43 9.12
C ALA A 129 7.45 -29.61 8.31
N TYR A 130 6.99 -28.57 7.63
CA TYR A 130 7.88 -27.55 7.08
C TYR A 130 8.49 -26.70 8.21
N GLN A 131 9.76 -26.32 8.06
CA GLN A 131 10.51 -25.48 8.99
C GLN A 131 10.45 -24.01 8.57
N ASP A 132 10.50 -23.11 9.55
CA ASP A 132 10.56 -21.64 9.42
C ASP A 132 9.73 -21.04 8.26
N PRO A 133 8.42 -21.34 8.18
CA PRO A 133 7.57 -20.80 7.13
C PRO A 133 7.34 -19.30 7.33
N SER A 134 7.34 -18.56 6.22
CA SER A 134 6.94 -17.15 6.16
C SER A 134 5.91 -16.94 5.06
N PHE A 135 4.90 -16.13 5.35
CA PHE A 135 3.77 -15.87 4.46
C PHE A 135 4.13 -14.75 3.48
N LEU A 136 4.04 -15.06 2.18
CA LEU A 136 4.40 -14.11 1.11
C LEU A 136 3.19 -13.35 0.55
N GLY A 137 1.97 -13.89 0.71
CA GLY A 137 0.74 -13.29 0.21
C GLY A 137 -0.22 -14.33 -0.40
N ALA A 138 -1.30 -13.84 -1.00
CA ALA A 138 -2.32 -14.65 -1.66
C ALA A 138 -2.16 -14.57 -3.19
N PHE A 139 -2.11 -15.73 -3.87
CA PHE A 139 -2.16 -15.81 -5.34
C PHE A 139 -3.55 -15.44 -5.85
N ASP A 140 -4.58 -15.95 -5.20
CA ASP A 140 -6.00 -15.69 -5.46
C ASP A 140 -6.81 -15.82 -4.15
N ALA A 141 -8.15 -15.87 -4.22
CA ALA A 141 -9.02 -16.00 -3.05
C ALA A 141 -8.92 -17.35 -2.30
N THR A 142 -8.22 -18.34 -2.86
CA THR A 142 -8.16 -19.74 -2.43
C THR A 142 -6.74 -20.30 -2.32
N HIS A 143 -5.75 -19.67 -2.95
CA HIS A 143 -4.35 -20.12 -2.98
C HIS A 143 -3.40 -19.08 -2.40
N PHE A 144 -2.45 -19.56 -1.61
CA PHE A 144 -1.54 -18.76 -0.81
C PHE A 144 -0.08 -19.15 -1.05
N ALA A 145 0.81 -18.16 -1.01
CA ALA A 145 2.24 -18.36 -1.15
C ALA A 145 2.90 -18.37 0.23
N VAL A 146 3.67 -19.41 0.51
CA VAL A 146 4.49 -19.55 1.71
C VAL A 146 5.91 -19.92 1.28
N VAL A 147 6.93 -19.22 1.77
CA VAL A 147 8.30 -19.74 1.72
C VAL A 147 8.55 -20.56 2.98
N ALA A 148 9.24 -21.69 2.88
CA ALA A 148 9.61 -22.51 4.03
C ALA A 148 10.89 -23.30 3.75
N ILE A 149 11.41 -23.98 4.77
CA ILE A 149 12.55 -24.90 4.65
C ILE A 149 12.03 -26.35 4.71
N THR A 150 12.57 -27.21 3.83
CA THR A 150 12.32 -28.67 3.84
C THR A 150 13.64 -29.41 3.70
N SER A 151 13.94 -30.30 4.65
CA SER A 151 15.27 -30.89 4.86
C SER A 151 16.38 -29.84 4.99
N ASP A 152 16.96 -29.41 3.88
CA ASP A 152 18.13 -28.54 3.72
C ASP A 152 17.92 -27.42 2.69
N ARG A 153 16.75 -27.36 2.05
CA ARG A 153 16.45 -26.40 0.97
C ARG A 153 15.30 -25.46 1.32
N ARG A 154 15.43 -24.20 0.89
CA ARG A 154 14.34 -23.21 0.89
C ARG A 154 13.43 -23.47 -0.31
N VAL A 155 12.13 -23.55 -0.09
CA VAL A 155 11.11 -23.81 -1.11
C VAL A 155 9.98 -22.78 -1.03
N ILE A 156 9.38 -22.47 -2.18
CA ILE A 156 8.11 -21.75 -2.23
C ILE A 156 6.99 -22.78 -2.44
N LEU A 157 5.96 -22.64 -1.62
CA LEU A 157 4.77 -23.47 -1.57
C LEU A 157 3.58 -22.69 -2.11
N SER A 158 2.79 -23.34 -2.97
CA SER A 158 1.39 -22.98 -3.21
C SER A 158 0.53 -23.81 -2.25
N VAL A 159 -0.22 -23.14 -1.37
CA VAL A 159 -1.09 -23.74 -0.36
C VAL A 159 -2.53 -23.39 -0.69
N ALA A 160 -3.35 -24.38 -1.02
CA ALA A 160 -4.77 -24.22 -1.28
C ALA A 160 -5.61 -24.30 0.01
N ARG A 161 -6.73 -23.57 0.07
CA ARG A 161 -7.73 -23.64 1.16
C ARG A 161 -8.23 -25.07 1.43
N THR A 162 -8.17 -25.96 0.44
CA THR A 162 -8.53 -27.39 0.54
C THR A 162 -7.50 -28.25 1.30
N GLY A 163 -6.34 -27.71 1.64
CA GLY A 163 -5.23 -28.44 2.26
C GLY A 163 -4.22 -29.03 1.28
N ALA A 164 -4.41 -28.87 -0.03
CA ALA A 164 -3.40 -29.24 -1.01
C ALA A 164 -2.19 -28.29 -0.93
N ILE A 165 -0.99 -28.86 -0.79
CA ILE A 165 0.29 -28.13 -0.76
C ILE A 165 1.14 -28.62 -1.93
N ARG A 166 1.66 -27.70 -2.73
CA ARG A 166 2.58 -27.98 -3.85
C ARG A 166 3.84 -27.13 -3.70
N GLU A 167 5.02 -27.76 -3.75
CA GLU A 167 6.30 -27.08 -3.98
C GLU A 167 6.32 -26.58 -5.43
N ILE A 168 6.44 -25.26 -5.61
CA ILE A 168 6.39 -24.60 -6.94
C ILE A 168 7.76 -24.07 -7.40
N ALA A 169 8.70 -23.86 -6.46
CA ALA A 169 10.10 -23.58 -6.78
C ALA A 169 11.01 -23.93 -5.59
N ASN A 170 12.23 -24.36 -5.90
CA ASN A 170 13.36 -24.30 -4.98
C ASN A 170 13.99 -22.90 -5.08
N VAL A 171 14.42 -22.33 -3.96
CA VAL A 171 14.97 -20.97 -3.86
C VAL A 171 16.42 -21.08 -3.39
N SER A 172 17.36 -20.48 -4.13
CA SER A 172 18.77 -20.41 -3.74
C SER A 172 18.96 -19.47 -2.54
N GLU A 173 20.08 -19.61 -1.82
CA GLU A 173 20.43 -18.69 -0.72
C GLU A 173 20.61 -17.25 -1.21
N ALA A 174 21.07 -17.07 -2.46
CA ALA A 174 21.16 -15.81 -3.18
C ALA A 174 19.81 -15.15 -3.51
N THR A 175 18.69 -15.88 -3.36
CA THR A 175 17.35 -15.41 -3.73
C THR A 175 16.48 -15.16 -2.51
N THR A 176 15.96 -13.92 -2.43
CA THR A 176 14.99 -13.49 -1.42
C THR A 176 13.61 -13.34 -2.06
N PRO A 177 12.57 -14.05 -1.59
CA PRO A 177 11.20 -13.77 -1.98
C PRO A 177 10.74 -12.45 -1.33
N LEU A 178 10.02 -11.63 -2.08
CA LEU A 178 9.48 -10.35 -1.65
C LEU A 178 8.04 -10.53 -1.16
N SER A 179 7.06 -10.29 -2.02
CA SER A 179 5.63 -10.55 -1.74
C SER A 179 4.91 -11.07 -2.99
N VAL A 180 3.67 -11.55 -2.80
CA VAL A 180 2.77 -11.79 -3.93
C VAL A 180 2.17 -10.46 -4.38
N GLN A 181 2.32 -10.16 -5.67
CA GLN A 181 1.66 -9.04 -6.35
C GLN A 181 1.13 -9.54 -7.70
N ASP A 182 -0.11 -9.18 -8.04
CA ASP A 182 -0.77 -9.57 -9.29
C ASP A 182 -0.74 -11.09 -9.56
N GLY A 183 -1.05 -11.89 -8.53
CA GLY A 183 -1.09 -13.36 -8.63
C GLY A 183 0.27 -14.04 -8.86
N LYS A 184 1.39 -13.35 -8.58
CA LYS A 184 2.76 -13.89 -8.73
C LYS A 184 3.60 -13.58 -7.51
N VAL A 185 4.41 -14.54 -7.06
CA VAL A 185 5.49 -14.26 -6.10
C VAL A 185 6.58 -13.50 -6.84
N TRP A 186 6.99 -12.36 -6.31
CA TRP A 186 8.16 -11.62 -6.79
C TRP A 186 9.39 -12.01 -5.98
N LEU A 187 10.51 -12.18 -6.67
CA LEU A 187 11.79 -12.58 -6.09
C LEU A 187 12.87 -11.62 -6.55
N VAL A 188 13.83 -11.36 -5.66
CA VAL A 188 15.09 -10.69 -5.98
C VAL A 188 16.23 -11.67 -5.75
N GLU A 189 17.06 -11.83 -6.77
CA GLU A 189 18.31 -12.59 -6.75
C GLU A 189 19.48 -11.59 -6.77
N LEU A 190 20.40 -11.75 -5.82
CA LEU A 190 21.57 -10.91 -5.64
C LEU A 190 22.85 -11.74 -5.86
N PRO A 191 23.95 -11.15 -6.35
CA PRO A 191 25.25 -11.81 -6.40
C PRO A 191 25.67 -12.30 -5.02
N LEU A 192 26.16 -13.55 -4.96
CA LEU A 192 26.85 -14.03 -3.76
C LEU A 192 28.13 -13.23 -3.56
N GLN A 193 28.38 -12.80 -2.33
CA GLN A 193 29.56 -12.03 -1.96
C GLN A 193 30.56 -12.89 -1.18
N GLU A 194 31.85 -12.61 -1.36
CA GLU A 194 32.92 -13.28 -0.65
C GLU A 194 33.04 -12.73 0.79
N GLY A 195 32.54 -13.50 1.75
CA GLY A 195 32.65 -13.18 3.19
C GLY A 195 31.30 -13.01 3.88
N ILE A 196 31.20 -13.54 5.10
CA ILE A 196 29.95 -13.66 5.87
C ILE A 196 29.42 -12.34 6.46
N GLU A 197 30.18 -11.24 6.33
CA GLU A 197 29.86 -9.94 6.94
C GLU A 197 29.51 -8.83 5.92
N MET A 198 29.65 -9.09 4.61
CA MET A 198 29.37 -8.05 3.61
C MET A 198 27.87 -7.84 3.44
N SER A 199 27.45 -6.57 3.45
CA SER A 199 26.05 -6.21 3.23
C SER A 199 25.63 -6.53 1.79
N PRO A 200 24.40 -6.99 1.54
CA PRO A 200 23.91 -7.25 0.18
C PRO A 200 24.02 -5.99 -0.69
N VAL A 201 24.63 -6.13 -1.86
CA VAL A 201 24.73 -5.10 -2.90
C VAL A 201 24.18 -5.65 -4.22
N GLY A 202 23.91 -4.76 -5.18
CA GLY A 202 23.45 -5.13 -6.51
C GLY A 202 24.60 -5.58 -7.44
N PRO A 203 24.32 -5.81 -8.74
CA PRO A 203 23.02 -5.62 -9.40
C PRO A 203 21.94 -6.58 -8.90
N SER A 204 20.67 -6.22 -9.06
CA SER A 204 19.53 -7.07 -8.66
C SER A 204 18.88 -7.73 -9.86
N SER A 205 18.79 -9.07 -9.90
CA SER A 205 17.91 -9.75 -10.86
C SER A 205 16.53 -9.96 -10.25
N VAL A 206 15.53 -9.25 -10.76
CA VAL A 206 14.15 -9.32 -10.29
C VAL A 206 13.34 -10.21 -11.21
N TRP A 207 12.64 -11.19 -10.66
CA TRP A 207 11.81 -12.11 -11.42
C TRP A 207 10.52 -12.50 -10.72
N SER A 208 9.57 -13.05 -11.47
CA SER A 208 8.23 -13.39 -10.98
C SER A 208 7.85 -14.83 -11.27
N LEU A 209 7.33 -15.52 -10.26
CA LEU A 209 6.86 -16.91 -10.29
C LEU A 209 5.33 -16.95 -10.15
N ALA A 210 4.65 -17.55 -11.12
CA ALA A 210 3.21 -17.82 -11.06
C ALA A 210 2.89 -19.03 -10.16
N MET A 211 1.61 -19.18 -9.81
CA MET A 211 1.12 -20.24 -8.91
C MET A 211 1.41 -21.68 -9.40
N ASP A 212 1.62 -21.88 -10.69
CA ASP A 212 1.99 -23.15 -11.33
C ASP A 212 3.51 -23.42 -11.35
N GLY A 213 4.34 -22.47 -10.93
CA GLY A 213 5.78 -22.52 -11.03
C GLY A 213 6.34 -21.93 -12.33
N ALA A 214 5.50 -21.38 -13.23
CA ALA A 214 5.97 -20.73 -14.44
C ALA A 214 6.64 -19.39 -14.13
N THR A 215 7.83 -19.15 -14.69
CA THR A 215 8.49 -17.85 -14.67
C THR A 215 8.01 -16.99 -15.84
N SER A 216 7.77 -15.69 -15.62
CA SER A 216 7.25 -14.80 -16.68
C SER A 216 7.94 -13.44 -16.82
N THR A 217 8.51 -12.92 -15.72
CA THR A 217 9.30 -11.68 -15.73
C THR A 217 10.71 -12.03 -15.29
N ARG A 218 11.74 -11.52 -15.97
CA ARG A 218 13.12 -11.44 -15.47
C ARG A 218 13.75 -10.16 -15.98
N VAL A 219 14.24 -9.32 -15.07
CA VAL A 219 14.79 -7.99 -15.35
C VAL A 219 16.03 -7.79 -14.49
N LEU A 220 17.03 -7.09 -15.02
CA LEU A 220 18.23 -6.71 -14.28
C LEU A 220 18.16 -5.22 -13.91
N ASP A 221 18.27 -4.90 -12.62
CA ASP A 221 18.64 -3.55 -12.18
C ASP A 221 20.18 -3.52 -12.03
N GLU A 222 20.86 -2.93 -13.01
CA GLU A 222 22.33 -2.94 -13.16
C GLU A 222 23.08 -2.14 -12.08
N ARG A 223 22.36 -1.47 -11.17
CA ARG A 223 22.94 -0.63 -10.12
C ARG A 223 23.67 -1.48 -9.08
N VAL A 224 24.99 -1.38 -9.04
CA VAL A 224 25.85 -2.15 -8.12
C VAL A 224 25.63 -1.79 -6.66
N ASN A 225 25.39 -0.51 -6.33
CA ASN A 225 25.26 -0.04 -4.94
C ASN A 225 23.79 0.13 -4.50
N THR A 226 22.87 -0.68 -5.04
CA THR A 226 21.43 -0.55 -4.79
C THR A 226 20.76 -1.90 -4.96
N ILE A 227 19.85 -2.27 -4.05
CA ILE A 227 19.09 -3.51 -4.13
C ILE A 227 17.59 -3.24 -4.27
N VAL A 228 16.89 -4.07 -5.04
CA VAL A 228 15.41 -4.02 -5.11
C VAL A 228 14.83 -4.68 -3.86
N THR A 229 14.08 -3.91 -3.07
CA THR A 229 13.51 -4.35 -1.78
C THR A 229 12.00 -4.58 -1.82
N ASN A 230 11.31 -4.03 -2.82
CA ASN A 230 9.88 -4.23 -2.98
C ASN A 230 9.43 -4.11 -4.45
N VAL A 231 8.30 -4.72 -4.77
CA VAL A 231 7.61 -4.62 -6.06
C VAL A 231 6.15 -4.28 -5.82
N VAL A 232 5.56 -3.44 -6.68
CA VAL A 232 4.10 -3.31 -6.80
C VAL A 232 3.70 -3.54 -8.26
N ALA A 233 2.77 -4.47 -8.48
CA ALA A 233 2.37 -4.94 -9.81
C ALA A 233 0.85 -4.92 -9.99
N GLN A 234 0.41 -4.62 -11.21
CA GLN A 234 -0.98 -4.75 -11.65
C GLN A 234 -1.00 -4.95 -13.18
N GLY A 235 -1.26 -6.18 -13.63
CA GLY A 235 -1.13 -6.57 -15.04
C GLY A 235 0.28 -6.31 -15.59
N SER A 236 0.36 -5.56 -16.69
CA SER A 236 1.64 -5.16 -17.30
C SER A 236 2.38 -4.03 -16.56
N ASN A 237 1.74 -3.39 -15.58
CA ASN A 237 2.30 -2.24 -14.88
C ASN A 237 3.04 -2.73 -13.63
N VAL A 238 4.38 -2.61 -13.65
CA VAL A 238 5.25 -3.10 -12.56
C VAL A 238 6.21 -1.99 -12.16
N VAL A 239 6.31 -1.73 -10.86
CA VAL A 239 7.25 -0.77 -10.28
C VAL A 239 8.08 -1.45 -9.21
N PHE A 240 9.39 -1.30 -9.31
CA PHE A 240 10.36 -1.73 -8.32
C PHE A 240 10.70 -0.57 -7.40
N THR A 241 10.94 -0.84 -6.12
CA THR A 241 11.41 0.11 -5.11
C THR A 241 12.65 -0.46 -4.46
N SER A 242 13.64 0.40 -4.23
CA SER A 242 14.97 0.02 -3.75
C SER A 242 15.13 0.21 -2.24
N ASP A 243 16.32 -0.10 -1.72
CA ASP A 243 16.77 0.23 -0.36
C ASP A 243 17.05 1.73 -0.20
N VAL A 244 17.51 2.40 -1.26
CA VAL A 244 17.50 3.87 -1.37
C VAL A 244 16.07 4.37 -1.67
N PRO A 245 15.73 5.65 -1.39
CA PRO A 245 14.37 6.16 -1.58
C PRO A 245 14.07 6.48 -3.06
N ASP A 246 14.18 5.49 -3.94
CA ASP A 246 13.75 5.56 -5.34
C ASP A 246 12.94 4.36 -5.81
N MET A 247 12.38 4.53 -7.00
CA MET A 247 11.57 3.54 -7.69
C MET A 247 11.80 3.62 -9.21
N ARG A 248 11.67 2.46 -9.87
CA ARG A 248 11.85 2.29 -11.32
C ARG A 248 10.65 1.55 -11.90
N TRP A 249 10.13 2.01 -13.05
CA TRP A 249 9.03 1.35 -13.76
C TRP A 249 9.61 0.37 -14.76
N LEU A 250 9.09 -0.85 -14.77
CA LEU A 250 9.30 -1.78 -15.87
C LEU A 250 8.32 -1.43 -17.01
N ARG A 251 8.85 -1.14 -18.19
CA ARG A 251 8.05 -0.83 -19.39
C ARG A 251 8.70 -1.46 -20.62
N GLY A 252 7.99 -2.35 -21.29
CA GLY A 252 8.48 -3.03 -22.50
C GLY A 252 9.74 -3.86 -22.29
N GLY A 253 9.96 -4.39 -21.08
CA GLY A 253 11.16 -5.15 -20.71
C GLY A 253 12.33 -4.32 -20.18
N ALA A 254 12.29 -2.99 -20.30
CA ALA A 254 13.33 -2.09 -19.79
C ALA A 254 12.89 -1.36 -18.51
N LEU A 255 13.85 -0.97 -17.68
CA LEU A 255 13.63 -0.12 -16.51
C LEU A 255 13.73 1.36 -16.88
N SER A 256 12.81 2.18 -16.36
CA SER A 256 12.92 3.64 -16.42
C SER A 256 14.16 4.15 -15.69
N GLU A 257 14.51 5.42 -15.90
CA GLU A 257 15.35 6.14 -14.96
C GLU A 257 14.77 6.10 -13.53
N PRO A 258 15.62 6.15 -12.48
CA PRO A 258 15.17 6.24 -11.10
C PRO A 258 14.36 7.50 -10.82
N VAL A 259 13.22 7.36 -10.16
CA VAL A 259 12.42 8.48 -9.65
C VAL A 259 12.43 8.44 -8.13
N THR A 260 12.83 9.54 -7.48
CA THR A 260 12.83 9.65 -6.02
C THR A 260 11.43 9.43 -5.45
N GLY A 261 11.28 8.47 -4.55
CA GLY A 261 10.05 8.16 -3.86
C GLY A 261 9.95 6.70 -3.42
N LYS A 262 8.85 6.36 -2.75
CA LYS A 262 8.51 4.99 -2.34
C LYS A 262 7.13 4.63 -2.88
N SER A 263 7.03 3.54 -3.64
CA SER A 263 5.74 3.03 -4.13
C SER A 263 4.87 2.51 -2.97
N LEU A 264 3.56 2.73 -3.06
CA LEU A 264 2.56 2.23 -2.11
C LEU A 264 1.63 1.18 -2.73
N GLY A 265 1.36 1.26 -4.04
CA GLY A 265 0.53 0.31 -4.77
C GLY A 265 -0.17 0.94 -5.96
N TRP A 266 -1.03 0.18 -6.65
CA TRP A 266 -1.80 0.64 -7.80
C TRP A 266 -3.28 0.86 -7.42
N THR A 267 -3.89 1.89 -8.01
CA THR A 267 -5.35 2.08 -7.99
C THR A 267 -6.04 1.15 -8.99
N SER A 268 -7.36 0.98 -8.90
CA SER A 268 -8.14 0.23 -9.91
C SER A 268 -8.02 0.87 -11.31
N GLY A 269 -7.92 2.20 -11.39
CA GLY A 269 -7.69 2.97 -12.62
C GLY A 269 -6.24 2.99 -13.11
N GLN A 270 -5.41 2.01 -12.74
CA GLN A 270 -4.01 1.86 -13.18
C GLN A 270 -3.08 3.07 -12.93
N ARG A 271 -3.40 3.91 -11.93
CA ARG A 271 -2.47 4.94 -11.44
C ARG A 271 -1.66 4.40 -10.27
N LEU A 272 -0.34 4.52 -10.34
CA LEU A 272 0.56 4.24 -9.23
C LEU A 272 0.35 5.29 -8.15
N VAL A 273 0.23 4.85 -6.90
CA VAL A 273 0.28 5.71 -5.72
C VAL A 273 1.65 5.56 -5.07
N PHE A 274 2.30 6.67 -4.73
CA PHE A 274 3.62 6.69 -4.13
C PHE A 274 3.82 7.91 -3.23
N VAL A 275 4.87 7.88 -2.40
CA VAL A 275 5.30 9.03 -1.59
C VAL A 275 6.60 9.60 -2.16
N GLN A 276 6.63 10.91 -2.44
CA GLN A 276 7.82 11.62 -2.88
C GLN A 276 7.98 12.90 -2.07
N LYS A 277 9.15 13.12 -1.46
CA LYS A 277 9.46 14.30 -0.63
C LYS A 277 8.36 14.59 0.42
N ASN A 278 7.90 13.54 1.11
CA ASN A 278 6.80 13.57 2.07
C ASN A 278 5.45 14.05 1.51
N LYS A 279 5.22 14.01 0.19
CA LYS A 279 3.90 14.23 -0.43
C LYS A 279 3.33 12.94 -1.00
N LEU A 280 2.01 12.81 -0.93
CA LEU A 280 1.29 11.74 -1.60
C LEU A 280 1.14 12.10 -3.08
N CYS A 281 1.59 11.21 -3.96
CA CYS A 281 1.62 11.43 -5.40
C CYS A 281 0.95 10.28 -6.15
N MET A 282 0.37 10.60 -7.30
CA MET A 282 -0.18 9.64 -8.25
C MET A 282 0.47 9.82 -9.62
N ALA A 283 0.72 8.72 -10.33
CA ALA A 283 1.24 8.77 -11.69
C ALA A 283 0.68 7.66 -12.58
N SER A 284 0.52 7.97 -13.87
CA SER A 284 0.22 6.97 -14.91
C SER A 284 1.47 6.53 -15.70
N SER A 285 2.56 7.31 -15.60
CA SER A 285 3.87 7.02 -16.18
C SER A 285 4.98 7.71 -15.36
N PRO A 286 6.27 7.32 -15.52
CA PRO A 286 7.40 7.99 -14.84
C PRO A 286 7.45 9.51 -15.05
N GLN A 287 6.95 10.01 -16.19
CA GLN A 287 6.97 11.45 -16.52
C GLN A 287 5.71 12.21 -16.07
N SER A 288 4.67 11.54 -15.56
CA SER A 288 3.35 12.14 -15.29
C SER A 288 2.93 11.99 -13.83
N SER A 289 3.62 12.67 -12.93
CA SER A 289 3.28 12.72 -11.51
C SER A 289 2.43 13.94 -11.13
N GLN A 290 1.42 13.71 -10.30
CA GLN A 290 0.65 14.74 -9.61
C GLN A 290 0.75 14.50 -8.11
N CYS A 291 1.29 15.46 -7.37
CA CYS A 291 1.51 15.37 -5.93
C CYS A 291 0.57 16.32 -5.18
N GLY A 292 -0.21 15.77 -4.25
CA GLY A 292 -1.15 16.52 -3.42
C GLY A 292 -0.60 16.78 -2.00
N PRO A 293 -1.31 16.34 -0.95
CA PRO A 293 -1.04 16.70 0.44
C PRO A 293 0.18 15.97 1.00
N GLU A 294 0.61 16.40 2.20
CA GLU A 294 1.66 15.70 2.93
C GLU A 294 1.25 14.27 3.31
N ALA A 295 2.17 13.34 3.09
CA ALA A 295 2.06 11.93 3.38
C ALA A 295 2.70 11.61 4.74
N PRO A 296 1.93 11.31 5.79
CA PRO A 296 2.46 10.81 7.04
C PRO A 296 3.45 9.65 6.87
N VAL A 297 4.54 9.66 7.65
CA VAL A 297 5.51 8.57 7.68
C VAL A 297 4.82 7.26 8.07
N GLY A 298 5.09 6.18 7.34
CA GLY A 298 4.56 4.84 7.63
C GLY A 298 3.16 4.54 7.07
N LEU A 299 2.70 5.30 6.07
CA LEU A 299 1.49 4.98 5.30
C LEU A 299 1.66 3.68 4.50
N VAL A 300 0.59 2.89 4.47
CA VAL A 300 0.41 1.72 3.61
C VAL A 300 -0.94 1.87 2.90
N LEU A 301 -1.00 1.55 1.60
CA LEU A 301 -2.25 1.50 0.85
C LEU A 301 -3.13 0.37 1.40
N ALA A 302 -4.37 0.67 1.77
CA ALA A 302 -5.29 -0.28 2.36
C ALA A 302 -6.33 -0.76 1.35
N GLU A 303 -6.96 0.17 0.63
CA GLU A 303 -7.98 -0.13 -0.37
C GLU A 303 -8.22 1.09 -1.29
N PHE A 304 -8.78 0.87 -2.47
CA PHE A 304 -9.31 1.93 -3.33
C PHE A 304 -10.83 1.87 -3.29
N VAL A 305 -11.48 2.98 -2.91
CA VAL A 305 -12.95 3.10 -2.93
C VAL A 305 -13.33 4.00 -4.11
N PRO A 306 -14.01 3.47 -5.15
CA PRO A 306 -14.47 4.25 -6.30
C PRO A 306 -15.56 5.26 -5.91
#